data_AF-A0A6H1ZS13-F1
#
_entry.id   AF-A0A6H1ZS13-F1
#
_cell.length_a   1.000
_cell.length_b   1.000
_cell.length_c   1.000
_cell.angle_alpha   90.00
_cell.angle_beta   90.00
_cell.angle_gamma   90.00
#
_symmetry.space_group_name_H-M   'P 1'
#
loop_
_entity.id
_entity.type
_entity.pdbx_description
1 polymer ?
#
loop_
_entity_poly.entity_id
_entity_poly.type
_entity_poly.pdbx_seq_one_letter_code
_entity_poly.pdbx_strand_id
1 'polypeptide(L)'
;MSEKVYKTTKEECQQRIKGVCEGCGGELEPIETVDNSNDPTYWVGCRHCSCFRGGVEEKYFKVARQLVEQGILLPYSHLSKYDHEDSPEKLSYYYDTQTAGLSSIIAGIDRMLKTL
;
A
#
# COMPACT_ATOMS: atom_id res chain seq x y z
N MET A 1 -35.21 -11.12 -1.36
CA MET A 1 -33.74 -11.20 -1.37
C MET A 1 -33.28 -10.82 0.01
N SER A 2 -32.57 -11.69 0.72
CA SER A 2 -32.03 -11.37 2.05
C SER A 2 -30.96 -10.28 1.91
N GLU A 3 -31.01 -9.27 2.75
CA GLU A 3 -30.01 -8.21 2.81
C GLU A 3 -28.64 -8.81 3.19
N LYS A 4 -27.58 -8.47 2.45
CA LYS A 4 -26.22 -8.93 2.77
C LYS A 4 -25.77 -8.25 4.07
N VAL A 5 -25.45 -9.03 5.09
CA VAL A 5 -24.83 -8.50 6.32
C VAL A 5 -23.31 -8.46 6.11
N TYR A 6 -22.75 -7.26 6.01
CA TYR A 6 -21.32 -7.06 5.80
C TYR A 6 -20.55 -7.11 7.11
N LYS A 7 -19.40 -7.82 7.16
CA LYS A 7 -18.50 -7.84 8.31
C LYS A 7 -17.80 -6.51 8.58
N THR A 8 -17.50 -5.80 7.51
CA THR A 8 -17.02 -4.42 7.53
C THR A 8 -17.78 -3.71 6.43
N THR A 9 -18.51 -2.68 6.81
CA THR A 9 -19.28 -1.84 5.89
C THR A 9 -18.35 -0.98 5.03
N LYS A 10 -18.89 -0.41 3.96
CA LYS A 10 -18.14 0.49 3.09
C LYS A 10 -17.67 1.73 3.85
N GLU A 11 -18.51 2.26 4.72
CA GLU A 11 -18.28 3.46 5.52
C GLU A 11 -17.19 3.22 6.57
N GLU A 12 -17.26 2.10 7.30
CA GLU A 12 -16.21 1.69 8.25
C GLU A 12 -14.86 1.48 7.55
N CYS A 13 -14.89 0.90 6.34
CA CYS A 13 -13.69 0.72 5.53
C CYS A 13 -13.09 2.07 5.09
N GLN A 14 -13.94 3.00 4.63
CA GLN A 14 -13.52 4.33 4.19
C GLN A 14 -12.79 5.10 5.30
N GLN A 15 -13.25 4.99 6.55
CA GLN A 15 -12.61 5.65 7.70
C GLN A 15 -11.20 5.10 8.02
N ARG A 16 -10.85 3.91 7.53
CA ARG A 16 -9.53 3.30 7.75
C ARG A 16 -8.47 3.75 6.74
N ILE A 17 -8.84 4.46 5.68
CA ILE A 17 -7.92 4.96 4.65
C ILE A 17 -7.01 6.04 5.25
N LYS A 18 -5.70 5.84 5.11
CA LYS A 18 -4.67 6.77 5.58
C LYS A 18 -3.91 7.32 4.38
N GLY A 19 -4.48 8.28 3.67
CA GLY A 19 -3.80 8.94 2.54
C GLY A 19 -3.73 8.06 1.29
N VAL A 20 -2.52 7.79 0.80
CA VAL A 20 -2.27 7.13 -0.49
C VAL A 20 -1.76 5.70 -0.32
N CYS A 21 -1.82 4.92 -1.40
CA CYS A 21 -1.22 3.60 -1.45
C CYS A 21 0.28 3.66 -1.16
N GLU A 22 0.72 2.87 -0.19
CA GLU A 22 2.12 2.79 0.28
C GLU A 22 3.09 2.35 -0.82
N GLY A 23 2.58 1.60 -1.80
CA GLY A 23 3.38 1.08 -2.93
C GLY A 23 3.43 2.06 -4.08
N CYS A 24 2.31 2.26 -4.77
CA CYS A 24 2.25 3.00 -6.04
C CYS A 24 1.83 4.48 -5.89
N GLY A 25 1.46 4.93 -4.69
CA GLY A 25 0.96 6.31 -4.47
C GLY A 25 -0.44 6.59 -4.99
N GLY A 26 -1.12 5.57 -5.53
CA GLY A 26 -2.49 5.69 -6.04
C GLY A 26 -3.55 5.88 -4.95
N GLU A 27 -4.75 6.23 -5.38
CA GLU A 27 -5.92 6.36 -4.51
C GLU A 27 -6.30 5.02 -3.87
N LEU A 28 -6.74 5.09 -2.61
CA LEU A 28 -7.28 3.97 -1.85
C LEU A 28 -8.80 4.10 -1.75
N GLU A 29 -9.48 2.97 -1.90
CA GLU A 29 -10.93 2.90 -1.80
C GLU A 29 -11.37 1.61 -1.08
N PRO A 30 -12.60 1.57 -0.55
CA PRO A 30 -13.23 0.33 -0.12
C PRO A 30 -13.50 -0.59 -1.32
N ILE A 31 -12.88 -1.76 -1.33
CA ILE A 31 -13.10 -2.81 -2.33
C ILE A 31 -13.98 -3.89 -1.70
N GLU A 32 -15.16 -4.14 -2.28
CA GLU A 32 -16.02 -5.27 -1.88
C GLU A 32 -15.33 -6.59 -2.17
N THR A 33 -15.30 -7.47 -1.18
CA THR A 33 -14.71 -8.81 -1.25
C THR A 33 -15.41 -9.74 -0.26
N VAL A 34 -14.85 -10.93 -0.06
CA VAL A 34 -15.24 -11.86 1.00
C VAL A 34 -14.10 -12.09 1.98
N ASP A 35 -14.43 -12.44 3.22
CA ASP A 35 -13.44 -12.91 4.19
C ASP A 35 -13.13 -14.42 4.02
N ASN A 36 -12.30 -14.97 4.91
CA ASN A 36 -11.93 -16.39 4.88
C ASN A 36 -13.10 -17.35 5.18
N SER A 37 -14.23 -16.84 5.68
CA SER A 37 -15.47 -17.58 5.90
C SER A 37 -16.48 -17.37 4.77
N ASN A 38 -16.06 -16.71 3.68
CA ASN A 38 -16.89 -16.37 2.53
C ASN A 38 -18.02 -15.38 2.86
N ASP A 39 -17.90 -14.63 3.96
CA ASP A 39 -18.86 -13.60 4.34
C ASP A 39 -18.54 -12.29 3.61
N PRO A 40 -19.55 -11.53 3.11
CA PRO A 40 -19.33 -10.25 2.46
C PRO A 40 -18.62 -9.23 3.36
N THR A 41 -17.63 -8.52 2.81
CA THR A 41 -16.85 -7.51 3.54
C THR A 41 -16.24 -6.47 2.59
N TYR A 42 -15.75 -5.36 3.15
CA TYR A 42 -14.97 -4.36 2.42
C TYR A 42 -13.55 -4.27 2.98
N TRP A 43 -12.55 -4.21 2.10
CA TRP A 43 -11.15 -4.01 2.47
C TRP A 43 -10.63 -2.73 1.83
N VAL A 44 -9.75 -2.00 2.54
CA VAL A 44 -9.06 -0.86 1.94
C VAL A 44 -8.08 -1.41 0.91
N GLY A 45 -8.14 -0.90 -0.31
CA GLY A 45 -7.19 -1.29 -1.34
C GLY A 45 -7.02 -0.26 -2.44
N CYS A 46 -6.01 -0.48 -3.27
CA CYS A 46 -5.75 0.32 -4.46
C CYS A 46 -6.04 -0.54 -5.69
N ARG A 47 -6.96 -0.09 -6.56
CA ARG A 47 -7.26 -0.79 -7.81
C ARG A 47 -6.09 -0.80 -8.79
N HIS A 48 -5.23 0.23 -8.72
CA HIS A 48 -4.07 0.33 -9.61
C HIS A 48 -3.06 -0.80 -9.38
N CYS A 49 -2.65 -1.04 -8.12
CA CYS A 49 -1.73 -2.14 -7.79
C CYS A 49 -2.39 -3.43 -7.30
N SER A 50 -3.73 -3.52 -7.32
CA SER A 50 -4.49 -4.70 -6.86
C SER A 50 -4.06 -5.20 -5.48
N CYS A 51 -3.89 -4.25 -4.56
CA CYS A 51 -3.22 -4.43 -3.28
C CYS A 51 -4.13 -3.97 -2.14
N PHE A 52 -4.26 -4.77 -1.08
CA PHE A 52 -5.07 -4.43 0.10
C PHE A 52 -4.20 -3.89 1.22
N ARG A 53 -4.18 -2.56 1.41
CA ARG A 53 -3.33 -1.84 2.37
C ARG A 53 -4.06 -0.64 2.96
N GLY A 54 -3.71 -0.27 4.19
CA GLY A 54 -4.34 0.87 4.89
C GLY A 54 -3.87 2.24 4.41
N GLY A 55 -2.70 2.32 3.78
CA GLY A 55 -2.14 3.56 3.25
C GLY A 55 -1.22 4.30 4.22
N VAL A 56 -0.52 5.28 3.67
CA VAL A 56 0.33 6.23 4.38
C VAL A 56 0.05 7.67 3.95
N GLU A 57 0.38 8.64 4.80
CA GLU A 57 0.41 10.04 4.37
C GLU A 57 1.31 10.19 3.14
N GLU A 58 0.86 10.98 2.16
CA GLU A 58 1.52 11.13 0.85
C GLU A 58 3.00 11.53 0.96
N LYS A 59 3.35 12.32 1.97
CA LYS A 59 4.73 12.73 2.22
C LYS A 59 5.68 11.54 2.48
N TYR A 60 5.22 10.50 3.18
CA TYR A 60 6.05 9.32 3.44
C TYR A 60 6.25 8.49 2.18
N PHE A 61 5.21 8.34 1.36
CA PHE A 61 5.31 7.73 0.04
C PHE A 61 6.30 8.47 -0.87
N LYS A 62 6.19 9.81 -0.96
CA LYS A 62 7.08 10.63 -1.80
C LYS A 62 8.54 10.47 -1.40
N VAL A 63 8.85 10.54 -0.11
CA VAL A 63 10.23 10.35 0.39
C VAL A 63 10.70 8.92 0.10
N ALA A 64 9.88 7.90 0.37
CA ALA A 64 10.22 6.51 0.08
C ALA A 64 10.53 6.29 -1.41
N ARG A 65 9.66 6.77 -2.31
CA ARG A 65 9.80 6.63 -3.75
C ARG A 65 11.11 7.24 -4.24
N GLN A 66 11.43 8.45 -3.80
CA GLN A 66 12.68 9.12 -4.16
C GLN A 66 13.92 8.33 -3.71
N LEU A 67 13.92 7.81 -2.47
CA LEU A 67 15.04 7.04 -1.94
C LEU A 67 15.24 5.71 -2.67
N VAL A 68 14.15 5.05 -3.06
CA VAL A 68 14.17 3.81 -3.84
C VAL A 68 14.66 4.08 -5.28
N GLU A 69 14.13 5.10 -5.96
CA GLU A 69 14.51 5.44 -7.33
C GLU A 69 15.99 5.83 -7.45
N GLN A 70 16.54 6.47 -6.41
CA GLN A 70 17.96 6.80 -6.30
C GLN A 70 18.82 5.60 -5.86
N GLY A 71 18.22 4.47 -5.51
CA GLY A 71 18.92 3.28 -5.02
C GLY A 71 19.57 3.45 -3.64
N ILE A 72 19.15 4.45 -2.86
CA ILE A 72 19.75 4.79 -1.56
C ILE A 72 19.30 3.80 -0.47
N LEU A 73 17.99 3.50 -0.42
CA LEU A 73 17.41 2.54 0.53
C LEU A 73 16.48 1.57 -0.18
N LEU A 74 16.81 0.27 -0.09
CA LEU A 74 16.09 -0.83 -0.72
C LEU A 74 15.73 -1.89 0.34
N PRO A 75 14.50 -1.87 0.89
CA PRO A 75 14.11 -2.78 1.98
C PRO A 75 14.20 -4.27 1.61
N TYR A 76 13.93 -4.62 0.35
CA TYR A 76 13.95 -6.00 -0.13
C TYR A 76 15.22 -6.26 -0.94
N SER A 77 16.33 -6.48 -0.24
CA SER A 77 17.65 -6.70 -0.83
C SER A 77 17.75 -7.95 -1.71
N HIS A 78 16.86 -8.92 -1.52
CA HIS A 78 16.78 -10.13 -2.35
C HIS A 78 16.08 -9.89 -3.70
N LEU A 79 15.43 -8.74 -3.89
CA LEU A 79 14.82 -8.37 -5.17
C LEU A 79 15.81 -7.48 -5.93
N SER A 80 16.26 -7.95 -7.09
CA SER A 80 17.10 -7.17 -7.99
C SER A 80 16.24 -6.41 -9.00
N LYS A 81 16.58 -5.14 -9.25
CA LYS A 81 15.97 -4.36 -10.35
C LYS A 81 16.20 -5.05 -11.70
N TYR A 82 17.36 -5.67 -11.90
CA TYR A 82 17.74 -6.33 -13.16
C TYR A 82 16.86 -7.54 -13.48
N ASP A 83 16.26 -8.19 -12.47
CA ASP A 83 15.33 -9.31 -12.68
C ASP A 83 13.95 -8.82 -13.21
N HIS A 84 13.74 -7.50 -13.25
CA HIS A 84 12.45 -6.87 -13.51
C HIS A 84 12.51 -5.82 -14.63
N GLU A 85 13.69 -5.60 -15.24
CA GLU A 85 13.87 -4.56 -16.27
C GLU A 85 13.39 -4.97 -17.66
N ASP A 86 13.00 -6.24 -17.83
CA ASP A 86 12.53 -6.80 -19.09
C ASP A 86 11.10 -6.37 -19.45
N SER A 87 10.34 -5.82 -18.50
CA SER A 87 9.01 -5.27 -18.74
C SER A 87 8.73 -4.02 -17.88
N PRO A 88 8.07 -2.98 -18.43
CA PRO A 88 7.65 -1.82 -17.66
C PRO A 88 6.79 -2.17 -16.44
N GLU A 89 5.93 -3.17 -16.57
CA GLU A 89 5.04 -3.63 -15.51
C GLU A 89 5.82 -4.30 -14.37
N LYS A 90 6.79 -5.15 -14.70
CA LYS A 90 7.68 -5.76 -13.70
C LYS A 90 8.54 -4.72 -13.01
N LEU A 91 9.06 -3.75 -13.77
CA LEU A 91 9.86 -2.67 -13.22
C LEU A 91 9.02 -1.79 -12.28
N SER A 92 7.77 -1.49 -12.65
CA SER A 92 6.81 -0.80 -11.78
C SER A 92 6.55 -1.61 -10.51
N TYR A 93 6.31 -2.91 -10.63
CA TYR A 93 6.11 -3.80 -9.49
C TYR A 93 7.32 -3.80 -8.55
N TYR A 94 8.55 -3.82 -9.09
CA TYR A 94 9.77 -3.72 -8.30
C TYR A 94 9.78 -2.43 -7.48
N TYR A 95 9.60 -1.27 -8.11
CA TYR A 95 9.63 0.00 -7.40
C TYR A 95 8.48 0.14 -6.39
N ASP A 96 7.27 -0.32 -6.74
CA ASP A 96 6.10 -0.32 -5.84
C ASP A 96 6.33 -1.20 -4.62
N THR A 97 6.98 -2.36 -4.80
CA THR A 97 7.30 -3.27 -3.70
C THR A 97 8.33 -2.66 -2.75
N GLN A 98 9.43 -2.12 -3.28
CA GLN A 98 10.46 -1.45 -2.47
C GLN A 98 9.88 -0.22 -1.74
N THR A 99 9.09 0.59 -2.44
CA THR A 99 8.47 1.81 -1.88
C THR A 99 7.47 1.49 -0.78
N ALA A 100 6.70 0.41 -0.93
CA ALA A 100 5.77 -0.06 0.10
C ALA A 100 6.45 -0.37 1.43
N GLY A 101 7.53 -1.17 1.37
CA GLY A 101 8.30 -1.51 2.56
C GLY A 101 8.88 -0.26 3.23
N LEU A 102 9.40 0.68 2.44
CA LEU A 102 10.08 1.86 2.96
C LEU A 102 9.12 2.92 3.50
N SER A 103 7.95 3.12 2.88
CA SER A 103 6.99 4.16 3.30
C SER A 103 6.51 3.95 4.73
N SER A 104 6.23 2.72 5.11
CA SER A 104 5.81 2.34 6.47
C SER A 104 6.94 2.53 7.49
N ILE A 105 8.19 2.29 7.09
CA ILE A 105 9.37 2.53 7.94
C ILE A 105 9.55 4.03 8.19
N ILE A 106 9.47 4.86 7.15
CA ILE A 106 9.58 6.32 7.29
C ILE A 106 8.48 6.88 8.20
N ALA A 107 7.25 6.42 8.04
CA ALA A 107 6.14 6.79 8.93
C ALA A 107 6.37 6.35 10.39
N GLY A 108 7.06 5.22 10.60
CA GLY A 108 7.49 4.78 11.93
C GLY A 108 8.54 5.71 12.54
N ILE A 109 9.58 6.06 11.76
CA ILE A 109 10.66 6.95 12.19
C ILE A 109 10.11 8.33 12.56
N ASP A 110 9.27 8.94 11.72
CA ASP A 110 8.68 10.26 12.02
C ASP A 110 7.86 10.25 13.32
N ARG A 111 7.10 9.18 13.57
CA ARG A 111 6.37 9.02 14.83
C ARG A 111 7.30 8.91 16.04
N MET A 112 8.39 8.15 15.93
CA MET A 112 9.38 8.04 17.01
C MET A 112 10.04 9.39 17.30
N LEU A 113 10.44 10.13 16.26
CA LEU A 113 11.08 11.44 16.41
C LEU A 113 10.18 12.48 17.09
N LYS A 114 8.86 12.39 16.91
CA LYS A 114 7.87 13.27 17.57
C LYS A 114 7.63 12.94 19.05
N THR A 115 8.12 11.78 19.52
CA THR A 115 7.98 11.34 20.92
C THR A 115 9.25 11.50 21.74
N LEU A 116 10.34 11.96 21.10
CA LEU A 116 11.59 12.35 21.76
C LEU A 116 11.51 13.80 22.22
#